data_AF-A0A0H2SF77-F1
#
_entry.id   AF-A0A0H2SF77-F1
#
_cell.length_a   1.000
_cell.length_b   1.000
_cell.length_c   1.000
_cell.angle_alpha   90.00
_cell.angle_beta   90.00
_cell.angle_gamma   90.00
#
_symmetry.space_group_name_H-M   'P 1'
#
loop_
_entity.id
_entity.type
_entity.pdbx_description
1 polymer ?
#
loop_
_entity_poly.entity_id
_entity_poly.type
_entity_poly.pdbx_seq_one_letter_code
_entity_poly.pdbx_strand_id
1 'polypeptide(L)'
;MPDKGKGKQREVNGSHDDVVASRPMSNPSAGSANPSASFPSLWNYVEPALTHIVRSPASPPPSPQPDANFKAPAIDVAYHMGIHTTVYNYFTASRYDVSAAIASSPSLAFAHGLAPPRKPREPEPDPEADDQSAPPSSAGSMSSVRSGKSISHRPPSLAASMAAMFPPVLPRDAAANANAHGSDLYTKLDSFYQETCTEILYSLPPETKPDTGEDNAAQLVPALLGSFYRFSSGARSVDRLLNYVNRHYVKRAVEEDRGWIRLIDVLDLVAQSLSLDDKIDLGLVDPPPATNSRSNAKKIERSRSGNNNNRANSSNSEALSTKSGNPREKIAMALRERRLTLLSQWGYKEDGDAESLARAEASAEAASPVDRVVPLVSMAHRRFREEVVKPLLAAAGGGPGPGGGSKPRAKRRKGGKGGRGVKVGAGAAPPPSAGSISADGWAEAGSGVLPKSRLARAVKAFIEDKDFGGDEQQRKATAAELNSVLGIVGIPIDHVLRRRLEKFAPSTETAV
;
A
#
# COMPACT_ATOMS: atom_id res chain seq x y z
N MET A 1 9.37 50.84 -29.62
CA MET A 1 8.16 50.01 -29.41
C MET A 1 8.35 48.70 -30.16
N PRO A 2 8.23 47.53 -29.52
CA PRO A 2 8.35 46.25 -30.22
C PRO A 2 7.04 45.86 -30.91
N ASP A 3 7.17 45.29 -32.11
CA ASP A 3 6.06 45.00 -33.01
C ASP A 3 5.37 43.65 -32.68
N LYS A 4 4.05 43.57 -32.86
CA LYS A 4 3.23 42.39 -32.55
C LYS A 4 2.98 41.55 -33.81
N GLY A 5 3.98 40.76 -34.19
CA GLY A 5 3.85 39.77 -35.25
C GLY A 5 2.77 38.72 -34.96
N LYS A 6 1.67 38.74 -35.73
CA LYS A 6 0.62 37.70 -35.68
C LYS A 6 1.11 36.42 -36.37
N GLY A 7 1.53 35.43 -35.57
CA GLY A 7 1.85 34.10 -36.05
C GLY A 7 0.62 33.39 -36.60
N LYS A 8 0.60 33.13 -37.92
CA LYS A 8 -0.46 32.39 -38.60
C LYS A 8 -0.26 30.88 -38.37
N GLN A 9 -1.12 30.24 -37.57
CA GLN A 9 -1.08 28.79 -37.42
C GLN A 9 -1.26 28.12 -38.79
N ARG A 10 -0.36 27.20 -39.10
CA ARG A 10 -0.37 26.42 -40.34
C ARG A 10 -1.05 25.10 -40.02
N GLU A 11 -2.27 24.91 -40.53
CA GLU A 11 -2.99 23.64 -40.38
C GLU A 11 -2.21 22.53 -41.09
N VAL A 12 -1.70 21.58 -40.30
CA VAL A 12 -1.05 20.37 -40.83
C VAL A 12 -2.13 19.31 -40.93
N ASN A 13 -2.74 19.20 -42.11
CA ASN A 13 -3.61 18.09 -42.46
C ASN A 13 -2.77 16.82 -42.65
N GLY A 14 -2.34 16.21 -41.53
CA GLY A 14 -1.79 14.87 -41.51
C GLY A 14 -2.91 13.86 -41.76
N SER A 15 -2.68 12.92 -42.67
CA SER A 15 -3.55 11.76 -42.87
C SER A 15 -3.67 10.97 -41.56
N HIS A 16 -4.86 10.97 -40.99
CA HIS A 16 -5.17 10.26 -39.75
C HIS A 16 -5.12 8.75 -40.03
N ASP A 17 -4.00 8.10 -39.71
CA ASP A 17 -4.02 6.69 -39.37
C ASP A 17 -4.82 6.58 -38.07
N ASP A 18 -6.12 6.27 -38.20
CA ASP A 18 -7.05 6.14 -37.09
C ASP A 18 -6.70 4.90 -36.25
N VAL A 19 -5.69 5.05 -35.41
CA VAL A 19 -5.46 4.20 -34.24
C VAL A 19 -6.75 4.24 -33.44
N VAL A 20 -7.52 3.15 -33.51
CA VAL A 20 -8.87 3.05 -32.95
C VAL A 20 -8.81 3.19 -31.43
N ALA A 21 -8.86 4.44 -30.96
CA ALA A 21 -8.94 4.76 -29.56
C ALA A 21 -10.21 4.11 -29.01
N SER A 22 -10.04 3.22 -28.03
CA SER A 22 -11.15 2.50 -27.43
C SER A 22 -12.18 3.51 -26.90
N ARG A 23 -13.40 3.44 -27.44
CA ARG A 23 -14.48 4.35 -27.07
C ARG A 23 -14.66 4.32 -25.54
N PRO A 24 -14.77 5.47 -24.86
CA PRO A 24 -14.99 5.49 -23.42
C PRO A 24 -16.20 4.64 -23.04
N MET A 25 -16.06 3.80 -22.01
CA MET A 25 -17.17 2.98 -21.55
C MET A 25 -18.25 3.87 -20.92
N SER A 26 -19.43 3.91 -21.55
CA SER A 26 -20.61 4.64 -21.07
C SER A 26 -21.08 4.14 -19.70
N ASN A 27 -21.71 5.02 -18.93
CA ASN A 27 -22.39 4.65 -17.69
C ASN A 27 -23.46 3.57 -17.96
N PRO A 28 -23.41 2.39 -17.30
CA PRO A 28 -24.48 1.41 -17.41
C PRO A 28 -25.79 2.02 -16.92
N SER A 29 -26.91 1.60 -17.51
CA SER A 29 -28.23 2.00 -17.05
C SER A 29 -28.50 1.35 -15.68
N ALA A 30 -28.11 2.05 -14.61
CA ALA A 30 -28.56 1.73 -13.27
C ALA A 30 -30.09 1.89 -13.26
N GLY A 31 -30.80 0.79 -12.99
CA GLY A 31 -32.25 0.81 -12.82
C GLY A 31 -32.67 1.63 -11.59
N SER A 32 -33.92 1.48 -11.16
CA SER A 32 -34.43 2.17 -9.96
C SER A 32 -33.71 1.80 -8.64
N ALA A 33 -32.85 0.78 -8.63
CA ALA A 33 -32.04 0.39 -7.49
C ALA A 33 -30.87 1.38 -7.27
N ASN A 34 -30.87 2.06 -6.12
CA ASN A 34 -29.75 2.91 -5.72
C ASN A 34 -28.47 2.08 -5.51
N PRO A 35 -27.37 2.30 -6.26
CA PRO A 35 -26.13 1.55 -6.10
C PRO A 35 -25.51 1.69 -4.70
N SER A 36 -25.74 2.79 -3.99
CA SER A 36 -25.18 2.99 -2.65
C SER A 36 -25.99 2.33 -1.52
N ALA A 37 -27.08 1.62 -1.82
CA ALA A 37 -27.97 1.05 -0.81
C ALA A 37 -27.41 -0.22 -0.13
N SER A 38 -26.50 -0.94 -0.78
CA SER A 38 -25.85 -2.13 -0.22
C SER A 38 -24.49 -2.35 -0.88
N PHE A 39 -23.59 -3.09 -0.21
CA PHE A 39 -22.29 -3.43 -0.78
C PHE A 39 -22.40 -4.21 -2.11
N PRO A 40 -23.24 -5.25 -2.26
CA PRO A 40 -23.43 -5.91 -3.56
C PRO A 40 -23.95 -4.98 -4.65
N SER A 41 -24.87 -4.05 -4.33
CA SER A 41 -25.36 -3.05 -5.29
C SER A 41 -24.25 -2.10 -5.75
N LEU A 42 -23.36 -1.69 -4.84
CA LEU A 42 -22.23 -0.84 -5.16
C LEU A 42 -21.21 -1.58 -6.02
N TRP A 43 -20.86 -2.81 -5.62
CA TRP A 43 -19.87 -3.61 -6.35
C TRP A 43 -20.31 -3.89 -7.78
N ASN A 44 -21.55 -4.34 -7.99
CA ASN A 44 -22.10 -4.59 -9.33
C ASN A 44 -22.14 -3.34 -10.23
N TYR A 45 -22.17 -2.13 -9.64
CA TYR A 45 -22.11 -0.87 -10.37
C TYR A 45 -20.66 -0.42 -10.70
N VAL A 46 -19.69 -0.78 -9.86
CA VAL A 46 -18.28 -0.35 -9.98
C VAL A 46 -17.43 -1.35 -10.77
N GLU A 47 -17.66 -2.66 -10.59
CA GLU A 47 -16.88 -3.76 -11.20
C GLU A 47 -16.75 -3.70 -12.74
N PRO A 48 -17.78 -3.31 -13.53
CA PRO A 48 -17.63 -3.20 -14.98
C PRO A 48 -16.59 -2.14 -15.38
N ALA A 49 -16.57 -0.99 -14.70
CA ALA A 49 -15.56 0.04 -14.90
C ALA A 49 -14.15 -0.43 -14.53
N LEU A 50 -14.00 -1.13 -13.40
CA LEU A 50 -12.70 -1.68 -12.98
C LEU A 50 -12.18 -2.71 -13.98
N THR A 51 -13.05 -3.59 -14.45
CA THR A 51 -12.76 -4.60 -15.48
C THR A 51 -12.28 -3.93 -16.76
N HIS A 52 -12.97 -2.89 -17.23
CA HIS A 52 -12.56 -2.13 -18.41
C HIS A 52 -11.23 -1.38 -18.23
N ILE A 53 -11.01 -0.78 -17.06
CA ILE A 53 -9.80 0.02 -16.77
C ILE A 53 -8.55 -0.86 -16.65
N VAL A 54 -8.66 -2.07 -16.08
CA VAL A 54 -7.50 -2.91 -15.71
C VAL A 54 -7.31 -4.10 -16.65
N ARG A 55 -8.41 -4.71 -17.16
CA ARG A 55 -8.35 -5.96 -17.95
C ARG A 55 -8.48 -5.76 -19.46
N SER A 56 -9.17 -4.71 -19.94
CA SER A 56 -9.25 -4.45 -21.38
C SER A 56 -7.85 -4.24 -21.99
N PRO A 57 -7.63 -4.63 -23.26
CA PRO A 57 -6.38 -4.31 -23.95
C PRO A 57 -6.20 -2.80 -23.99
N ALA A 58 -5.08 -2.31 -23.43
CA ALA A 58 -4.68 -0.92 -23.61
C ALA A 58 -4.41 -0.68 -25.10
N SER A 59 -4.70 0.54 -25.57
CA SER A 59 -4.18 0.99 -26.86
C SER A 59 -2.66 0.82 -26.88
N PRO A 60 -2.06 0.28 -27.96
CA PRO A 60 -0.61 0.25 -28.07
C PRO A 60 -0.05 1.68 -27.90
N PRO A 61 1.13 1.83 -27.29
CA PRO A 61 1.74 3.15 -27.15
C PRO A 61 1.90 3.80 -28.55
N PRO A 62 1.63 5.11 -28.69
CA PRO A 62 1.63 5.78 -29.99
C PRO A 62 3.02 5.86 -30.65
N SER A 63 4.08 5.48 -29.93
CA SER A 63 5.42 5.24 -30.46
C SER A 63 6.09 4.13 -29.64
N PRO A 64 7.06 3.38 -30.19
CA PRO A 64 7.85 2.39 -29.47
C PRO A 64 8.90 3.02 -28.52
N GLN A 65 8.69 4.24 -28.05
CA GLN A 65 9.58 4.87 -27.07
C GLN A 65 9.43 4.21 -25.68
N PRO A 66 10.54 3.97 -24.96
CA PRO A 66 10.52 3.26 -23.67
C PRO A 66 9.81 4.06 -22.56
N ASP A 67 9.65 5.36 -22.73
CA ASP A 67 8.94 6.29 -21.86
C ASP A 67 7.46 6.50 -22.23
N ALA A 68 6.94 5.77 -23.22
CA ALA A 68 5.54 5.84 -23.63
C ALA A 68 4.60 5.29 -22.54
N ASN A 69 4.16 6.18 -21.66
CA ASN A 69 3.19 5.91 -20.61
C ASN A 69 1.93 5.22 -21.18
N PHE A 70 1.83 3.90 -20.96
CA PHE A 70 0.60 3.14 -21.22
C PHE A 70 -0.57 3.86 -20.57
N LYS A 71 -1.56 4.27 -21.37
CA LYS A 71 -2.75 4.95 -20.86
C LYS A 71 -3.85 3.92 -20.63
N ALA A 72 -4.34 3.83 -19.40
CA ALA A 72 -5.48 2.99 -19.08
C ALA A 72 -6.71 3.38 -19.96
N PRO A 73 -7.51 2.40 -20.41
CA PRO A 73 -8.78 2.65 -21.09
C PRO A 73 -9.66 3.62 -20.32
N ALA A 74 -10.22 4.61 -21.03
CA ALA A 74 -11.07 5.62 -20.41
C ALA A 74 -12.48 5.06 -20.15
N ILE A 75 -13.09 5.50 -19.06
CA ILE A 75 -14.53 5.44 -18.83
C ILE A 75 -15.14 6.81 -19.13
N ASP A 76 -16.44 6.85 -19.42
CA ASP A 76 -17.16 8.10 -19.61
C ASP A 76 -17.14 8.97 -18.33
N VAL A 77 -17.15 10.30 -18.51
CA VAL A 77 -17.06 11.26 -17.40
C VAL A 77 -18.28 11.19 -16.49
N ALA A 78 -19.48 10.94 -17.02
CA ALA A 78 -20.67 10.76 -16.19
C ALA A 78 -20.59 9.46 -15.37
N TYR A 79 -20.00 8.39 -15.92
CA TYR A 79 -19.78 7.15 -15.16
C TYR A 79 -18.74 7.34 -14.05
N HIS A 80 -17.62 8.02 -14.33
CA HIS A 80 -16.62 8.38 -13.33
C HIS A 80 -17.23 9.16 -12.16
N MET A 81 -18.02 10.19 -12.45
CA MET A 81 -18.72 10.99 -11.43
C MET A 81 -19.81 10.20 -10.69
N GLY A 82 -20.51 9.29 -11.39
CA GLY A 82 -21.45 8.34 -10.82
C GLY A 82 -20.80 7.47 -9.76
N ILE A 83 -19.69 6.79 -10.10
CA ILE A 83 -18.92 5.94 -9.19
C ILE A 83 -18.43 6.72 -7.96
N HIS A 84 -17.84 7.90 -8.16
CA HIS A 84 -17.40 8.73 -7.03
C HIS A 84 -18.57 9.07 -6.09
N THR A 85 -19.73 9.42 -6.64
CA THR A 85 -20.94 9.76 -5.88
C THR A 85 -21.52 8.55 -5.13
N THR A 86 -21.59 7.38 -5.77
CA THR A 86 -22.14 6.16 -5.13
C THR A 86 -21.21 5.63 -4.05
N VAL A 87 -19.89 5.70 -4.23
CA VAL A 87 -18.90 5.34 -3.19
C VAL A 87 -18.96 6.32 -2.01
N TYR A 88 -19.05 7.63 -2.27
CA TYR A 88 -19.27 8.63 -1.22
C TYR A 88 -20.56 8.38 -0.43
N ASN A 89 -21.67 8.15 -1.14
CA ASN A 89 -22.97 7.86 -0.52
C ASN A 89 -22.92 6.57 0.30
N TYR A 90 -22.22 5.53 -0.17
CA TYR A 90 -22.05 4.29 0.58
C TYR A 90 -21.32 4.51 1.91
N PHE A 91 -20.18 5.19 1.89
CA PHE A 91 -19.39 5.51 3.09
C PHE A 91 -20.08 6.47 4.08
N THR A 92 -21.10 7.21 3.63
CA THR A 92 -21.83 8.17 4.47
C THR A 92 -23.16 7.64 4.98
N ALA A 93 -23.92 6.91 4.17
CA ALA A 93 -25.17 6.26 4.57
C ALA A 93 -24.97 5.38 5.80
N SER A 94 -23.94 4.53 5.79
CA SER A 94 -23.67 3.60 6.89
C SER A 94 -23.35 4.26 8.24
N ARG A 95 -22.98 5.54 8.28
CA ARG A 95 -22.79 6.27 9.55
C ARG A 95 -24.11 6.55 10.26
N TYR A 96 -25.19 6.67 9.50
CA TYR A 96 -26.52 6.93 10.04
C TYR A 96 -27.17 5.65 10.58
N ASP A 97 -26.95 4.50 9.93
CA ASP A 97 -27.47 3.20 10.40
C ASP A 97 -26.94 2.84 11.80
N VAL A 98 -25.64 3.03 12.04
CA VAL A 98 -25.05 2.83 13.38
C VAL A 98 -25.65 3.79 14.41
N SER A 99 -25.86 5.06 14.03
CA SER A 99 -26.44 6.07 14.92
C SER A 99 -27.91 5.75 15.26
N ALA A 100 -28.69 5.29 14.28
CA ALA A 100 -30.08 4.87 14.45
C ALA A 100 -30.19 3.59 15.29
N ALA A 101 -29.31 2.60 15.07
CA ALA A 101 -29.26 1.36 15.84
C ALA A 101 -28.88 1.58 17.32
N ILE A 102 -27.98 2.53 17.61
CA ILE A 102 -27.68 2.94 18.99
C ILE A 102 -28.92 3.59 19.62
N ALA A 103 -29.57 4.51 18.92
CA ALA A 103 -30.76 5.22 19.41
C ALA A 103 -31.97 4.29 19.64
N SER A 104 -32.10 3.22 18.87
CA SER A 104 -33.19 2.23 19.01
C SER A 104 -32.91 1.13 20.04
N SER A 105 -31.71 1.07 20.63
CA SER A 105 -31.36 0.02 21.60
C SER A 105 -31.90 0.32 23.00
N PRO A 106 -32.93 -0.41 23.50
CA PRO A 106 -33.63 -0.04 24.75
C PRO A 106 -32.77 -0.24 26.01
N SER A 107 -31.65 -0.95 25.92
CA SER A 107 -30.80 -1.30 27.07
C SER A 107 -30.02 -0.10 27.65
N LEU A 108 -29.69 0.90 26.81
CA LEU A 108 -28.95 2.09 27.27
C LEU A 108 -29.83 3.12 27.99
N ALA A 109 -31.15 3.13 27.73
CA ALA A 109 -32.09 4.05 28.36
C ALA A 109 -32.24 3.82 29.87
N PHE A 110 -32.04 2.58 30.34
CA PHE A 110 -32.17 2.23 31.76
C PHE A 110 -30.97 2.66 32.62
N ALA A 111 -29.78 2.82 32.02
CA ALA A 111 -28.54 3.07 32.76
C ALA A 111 -28.38 4.54 33.23
N HIS A 112 -29.13 5.49 32.67
CA HIS A 112 -28.97 6.92 32.95
C HIS A 112 -30.03 7.53 33.88
N GLY A 113 -30.97 6.74 34.41
CA GLY A 113 -31.91 7.19 35.45
C GLY A 113 -32.88 8.31 35.04
N LEU A 114 -32.91 8.71 33.77
CA LEU A 114 -33.84 9.71 33.24
C LEU A 114 -35.24 9.08 33.11
N ALA A 115 -36.09 9.37 34.08
CA ALA A 115 -37.49 8.96 34.06
C ALA A 115 -38.17 9.41 32.76
N PRO A 116 -39.01 8.57 32.12
CA PRO A 116 -39.64 8.91 30.85
C PRO A 116 -40.51 10.16 31.00
N PRO A 117 -40.50 11.09 30.02
CA PRO A 117 -41.33 12.28 30.07
C PRO A 117 -42.80 11.86 30.13
N ARG A 118 -43.54 12.39 31.12
CA ARG A 118 -44.98 12.16 31.26
C ARG A 118 -45.67 12.66 29.99
N LYS A 119 -46.50 11.82 29.37
CA LYS A 119 -47.31 12.21 28.20
C LYS A 119 -48.06 13.51 28.50
N PRO A 120 -48.00 14.52 27.62
CA PRO A 120 -48.96 15.62 27.62
C PRO A 120 -50.38 15.05 27.52
N ARG A 121 -51.30 15.60 28.31
CA ARG A 121 -52.71 15.20 28.31
C ARG A 121 -53.35 15.72 27.02
N GLU A 122 -53.81 14.81 26.16
CA GLU A 122 -54.57 15.18 24.96
C GLU A 122 -55.87 15.89 25.38
N PRO A 123 -56.22 17.02 24.74
CA PRO A 123 -57.55 17.60 24.88
C PRO A 123 -58.56 16.77 24.09
N GLU A 124 -59.74 16.56 24.66
CA GLU A 124 -60.84 15.84 24.01
C GLU A 124 -61.40 16.62 22.80
N PRO A 125 -61.98 15.94 21.80
CA PRO A 125 -62.59 16.58 20.64
C PRO A 125 -64.02 17.06 20.94
N ASP A 126 -64.30 18.33 20.65
CA ASP A 126 -65.68 18.86 20.61
C ASP A 126 -66.44 18.32 19.38
N PRO A 127 -67.76 18.06 19.49
CA PRO A 127 -68.56 17.46 18.42
C PRO A 127 -69.21 18.47 17.45
N GLU A 128 -69.55 17.94 16.27
CA GLU A 128 -70.66 18.34 15.39
C GLU A 128 -70.74 19.77 14.83
N ALA A 129 -70.53 19.87 13.51
CA ALA A 129 -71.33 20.73 12.64
C ALA A 129 -71.49 20.06 11.26
N ASP A 130 -72.65 19.46 11.00
CA ASP A 130 -73.08 19.13 9.64
C ASP A 130 -73.27 20.42 8.82
N ASP A 131 -72.89 20.40 7.54
CA ASP A 131 -73.85 20.76 6.48
C ASP A 131 -73.49 20.13 5.13
N GLN A 132 -74.52 20.01 4.29
CA GLN A 132 -74.56 19.24 3.05
C GLN A 132 -74.14 20.07 1.84
N SER A 133 -73.62 19.44 0.79
CA SER A 133 -74.21 19.47 -0.57
C SER A 133 -73.23 19.07 -1.69
N ALA A 134 -73.79 18.44 -2.72
CA ALA A 134 -73.17 18.10 -4.01
C ALA A 134 -74.29 17.91 -5.06
N PRO A 135 -74.00 17.73 -6.38
CA PRO A 135 -72.77 17.99 -7.12
C PRO A 135 -72.98 19.28 -7.99
N PRO A 136 -73.19 19.34 -9.34
CA PRO A 136 -73.04 18.40 -10.47
C PRO A 136 -71.82 18.71 -11.39
N SER A 137 -71.70 17.96 -12.48
CA SER A 137 -70.65 18.03 -13.52
C SER A 137 -70.96 18.96 -14.70
N SER A 138 -69.93 19.56 -15.34
CA SER A 138 -69.90 19.75 -16.80
C SER A 138 -68.46 19.99 -17.32
N ALA A 139 -68.27 19.86 -18.65
CA ALA A 139 -66.96 19.84 -19.29
C ALA A 139 -66.40 21.24 -19.63
N GLY A 140 -65.07 21.36 -19.73
CA GLY A 140 -64.39 22.59 -20.18
C GLY A 140 -62.99 22.30 -20.73
N SER A 141 -62.77 22.63 -22.00
CA SER A 141 -61.48 22.51 -22.68
C SER A 141 -60.64 23.78 -22.54
N MET A 142 -59.37 23.70 -22.96
CA MET A 142 -58.44 24.76 -23.42
C MET A 142 -57.21 25.08 -22.56
N SER A 143 -56.13 25.34 -23.29
CA SER A 143 -54.76 25.65 -22.89
C SER A 143 -54.59 26.86 -21.97
N SER A 144 -53.51 26.92 -21.18
CA SER A 144 -52.32 27.74 -21.50
C SER A 144 -51.37 27.97 -20.31
N VAL A 145 -50.06 27.85 -20.58
CA VAL A 145 -48.91 28.59 -20.01
C VAL A 145 -49.03 29.21 -18.60
N ARG A 146 -48.19 28.71 -17.65
CA ARG A 146 -47.21 29.54 -16.91
C ARG A 146 -46.19 28.70 -16.13
N SER A 147 -44.91 28.85 -16.49
CA SER A 147 -43.78 28.38 -15.67
C SER A 147 -43.45 29.45 -14.62
N GLY A 148 -43.27 29.04 -13.37
CA GLY A 148 -43.02 29.96 -12.24
C GLY A 148 -42.52 29.22 -10.99
N LYS A 149 -41.40 28.49 -11.11
CA LYS A 149 -40.87 27.68 -10.01
C LYS A 149 -40.00 28.52 -9.07
N SER A 150 -40.62 29.07 -8.03
CA SER A 150 -39.91 29.76 -6.94
C SER A 150 -39.04 28.77 -6.15
N ILE A 151 -37.72 28.95 -6.18
CA ILE A 151 -36.77 28.17 -5.38
C ILE A 151 -36.46 28.96 -4.11
N SER A 152 -37.12 28.59 -3.02
CA SER A 152 -36.84 29.14 -1.69
C SER A 152 -35.55 28.53 -1.13
N HIS A 153 -34.44 29.24 -1.28
CA HIS A 153 -33.18 28.88 -0.64
C HIS A 153 -33.21 29.26 0.85
N ARG A 154 -33.56 28.29 1.70
CA ARG A 154 -33.38 28.40 3.16
C ARG A 154 -31.97 27.90 3.53
N PRO A 155 -31.07 28.74 4.08
CA PRO A 155 -29.74 28.28 4.48
C PRO A 155 -29.83 27.29 5.66
N PRO A 156 -28.94 26.28 5.73
CA PRO A 156 -28.87 25.38 6.87
C PRO A 156 -28.48 26.16 8.14
N SER A 157 -29.05 25.79 9.28
CA SER A 157 -28.80 26.51 10.54
C SER A 157 -27.38 26.26 11.05
N LEU A 158 -26.84 27.26 11.75
CA LEU A 158 -25.49 27.26 12.31
C LEU A 158 -25.23 26.06 13.24
N ALA A 159 -26.28 25.55 13.90
CA ALA A 159 -26.23 24.35 14.74
C ALA A 159 -25.82 23.07 13.97
N ALA A 160 -26.25 22.91 12.72
CA ALA A 160 -25.84 21.78 11.89
C ALA A 160 -24.36 21.84 11.50
N SER A 161 -23.76 23.03 11.48
CA SER A 161 -22.34 23.23 11.15
C SER A 161 -21.43 22.94 12.35
N MET A 162 -21.85 23.26 13.58
CA MET A 162 -21.07 22.96 14.79
C MET A 162 -21.12 21.48 15.21
N ALA A 163 -22.25 20.79 14.97
CA ALA A 163 -22.37 19.36 15.28
C ALA A 163 -21.38 18.47 14.49
N ALA A 164 -20.84 18.96 13.37
CA ALA A 164 -19.85 18.25 12.57
C ALA A 164 -18.41 18.31 13.12
N MET A 165 -18.12 19.18 14.10
CA MET A 165 -16.75 19.38 14.61
C MET A 165 -16.37 18.52 15.82
N PHE A 166 -17.35 17.98 16.56
CA PHE A 166 -17.11 17.12 17.73
C PHE A 166 -18.05 15.91 17.69
N PRO A 167 -17.65 14.80 17.04
CA PRO A 167 -18.45 13.58 17.06
C PRO A 167 -18.54 13.04 18.51
N PRO A 168 -19.71 12.55 18.96
CA PRO A 168 -19.84 11.95 20.28
C PRO A 168 -18.94 10.71 20.39
N VAL A 169 -18.35 10.50 21.57
CA VAL A 169 -17.53 9.32 21.87
C VAL A 169 -18.45 8.10 21.90
N LEU A 170 -18.50 7.35 20.80
CA LEU A 170 -19.35 6.17 20.67
C LEU A 170 -18.80 5.00 21.53
N PRO A 171 -19.68 4.10 22.03
CA PRO A 171 -19.27 2.86 22.67
C PRO A 171 -18.34 2.03 21.78
N ARG A 172 -17.31 1.43 22.39
CA ARG A 172 -16.23 0.70 21.69
C ARG A 172 -16.74 -0.39 20.74
N ASP A 173 -17.82 -1.06 21.10
CA ASP A 173 -18.39 -2.17 20.31
C ASP A 173 -19.23 -1.67 19.12
N ALA A 174 -19.85 -0.48 19.23
CA ALA A 174 -20.49 0.17 18.10
C ALA A 174 -19.47 0.74 17.10
N ALA A 175 -18.31 1.20 17.60
CA ALA A 175 -17.19 1.59 16.76
C ALA A 175 -16.62 0.42 15.94
N ALA A 176 -16.65 -0.81 16.48
CA ALA A 176 -16.22 -2.01 15.75
C ALA A 176 -17.08 -2.30 14.51
N ASN A 177 -18.40 -2.13 14.59
CA ASN A 177 -19.30 -2.27 13.44
C ASN A 177 -19.19 -1.07 12.47
N ALA A 178 -19.06 0.16 12.98
CA ALA A 178 -18.79 1.34 12.13
C ALA A 178 -17.46 1.22 11.35
N ASN A 179 -16.52 0.40 11.85
CA ASN A 179 -15.25 0.12 11.20
C ASN A 179 -15.32 -0.90 10.05
N ALA A 180 -16.45 -1.58 9.83
CA ALA A 180 -16.64 -2.45 8.68
C ALA A 180 -16.73 -1.66 7.34
N HIS A 181 -17.23 -0.42 7.38
CA HIS A 181 -17.55 0.35 6.17
C HIS A 181 -16.29 0.82 5.43
N GLY A 182 -16.11 0.28 4.22
CA GLY A 182 -14.94 0.45 3.38
C GLY A 182 -13.94 -0.70 3.47
N SER A 183 -13.98 -1.53 4.51
CA SER A 183 -13.12 -2.72 4.61
C SER A 183 -13.55 -3.82 3.65
N ASP A 184 -14.86 -3.93 3.43
CA ASP A 184 -15.54 -4.78 2.46
C ASP A 184 -15.13 -4.43 1.02
N LEU A 185 -15.24 -3.15 0.64
CA LEU A 185 -14.80 -2.66 -0.67
C LEU A 185 -13.29 -2.83 -0.87
N TYR A 186 -12.49 -2.54 0.17
CA TYR A 186 -11.04 -2.74 0.11
C TYR A 186 -10.68 -4.23 -0.09
N THR A 187 -11.32 -5.14 0.64
CA THR A 187 -11.10 -6.59 0.53
C THR A 187 -11.51 -7.12 -0.84
N LYS A 188 -12.65 -6.66 -1.37
CA LYS A 188 -13.11 -7.07 -2.70
C LYS A 188 -12.23 -6.51 -3.83
N LEU A 189 -11.66 -5.31 -3.66
CA LEU A 189 -10.63 -4.79 -4.57
C LEU A 189 -9.34 -5.62 -4.51
N ASP A 190 -8.91 -6.06 -3.33
CA ASP A 190 -7.74 -6.95 -3.16
C ASP A 190 -7.97 -8.30 -3.86
N SER A 191 -9.16 -8.90 -3.73
CA SER A 191 -9.57 -10.09 -4.49
C SER A 191 -9.62 -9.85 -6.01
N PHE A 192 -10.19 -8.72 -6.46
CA PHE A 192 -10.24 -8.37 -7.89
C PHE A 192 -8.84 -8.23 -8.49
N TYR A 193 -7.90 -7.61 -7.76
CA TYR A 193 -6.50 -7.54 -8.21
C TYR A 193 -5.82 -8.91 -8.19
N GLN A 194 -6.09 -9.76 -7.20
CA GLN A 194 -5.60 -11.15 -7.16
C GLN A 194 -6.06 -11.94 -8.41
N GLU A 195 -7.37 -11.96 -8.70
CA GLU A 195 -7.93 -12.61 -9.89
C GLU A 195 -7.29 -12.08 -11.18
N THR A 196 -7.18 -10.76 -11.31
CA THR A 196 -6.56 -10.11 -12.48
C THR A 196 -5.08 -10.46 -12.65
N CYS A 197 -4.33 -10.57 -11.56
CA CYS A 197 -2.91 -10.96 -11.60
C CYS A 197 -2.75 -12.45 -11.98
N THR A 198 -3.65 -13.30 -11.50
CA THR A 198 -3.72 -14.72 -11.89
C THR A 198 -4.01 -14.88 -13.39
N GLU A 199 -4.96 -14.12 -13.94
CA GLU A 199 -5.21 -14.06 -15.39
C GLU A 199 -3.99 -13.59 -16.19
N ILE A 200 -3.25 -12.60 -15.68
CA ILE A 200 -1.98 -12.16 -16.27
C ILE A 200 -0.94 -13.30 -16.26
N LEU A 201 -0.75 -14.00 -15.14
CA LEU A 201 0.21 -15.11 -15.05
C LEU A 201 -0.09 -16.20 -16.08
N TYR A 202 -1.36 -16.59 -16.23
CA TYR A 202 -1.78 -17.58 -17.23
C TYR A 202 -1.65 -17.09 -18.68
N SER A 203 -1.65 -15.78 -18.90
CA SER A 203 -1.44 -15.16 -20.21
C SER A 203 0.03 -15.01 -20.61
N LEU A 204 0.99 -15.24 -19.70
CA LEU A 204 2.42 -15.12 -20.01
C LEU A 204 2.93 -16.32 -20.82
N PRO A 205 3.80 -16.12 -21.85
CA PRO A 205 4.30 -17.18 -22.71
C PRO A 205 4.86 -18.38 -21.91
N PRO A 206 4.41 -19.62 -22.15
CA PRO A 206 4.91 -20.80 -21.42
C PRO A 206 6.42 -20.95 -21.63
N GLU A 207 7.09 -21.62 -20.67
CA GLU A 207 8.56 -21.73 -20.68
C GLU A 207 9.08 -22.49 -21.90
N THR A 208 8.45 -23.62 -22.22
CA THR A 208 8.66 -24.35 -23.47
C THR A 208 7.41 -24.30 -24.34
N LYS A 209 7.59 -24.25 -25.66
CA LYS A 209 6.50 -24.52 -26.60
C LYS A 209 6.08 -26.00 -26.50
N PRO A 210 4.79 -26.33 -26.36
CA PRO A 210 4.34 -27.72 -26.17
C PRO A 210 4.49 -28.58 -27.44
N ASP A 211 4.61 -27.96 -28.61
CA ASP A 211 4.70 -28.57 -29.93
C ASP A 211 6.13 -28.69 -30.45
N THR A 212 6.97 -27.66 -30.31
CA THR A 212 8.37 -27.69 -30.80
C THR A 212 9.41 -28.01 -29.73
N GLY A 213 9.07 -27.89 -28.44
CA GLY A 213 10.03 -27.99 -27.34
C GLY A 213 11.03 -26.83 -27.25
N GLU A 214 10.89 -25.78 -28.07
CA GLU A 214 11.75 -24.60 -28.03
C GLU A 214 11.58 -23.80 -26.74
N ASP A 215 12.69 -23.30 -26.20
CA ASP A 215 12.72 -22.42 -25.03
C ASP A 215 12.20 -21.02 -25.40
N ASN A 216 10.96 -20.72 -25.02
CA ASN A 216 10.33 -19.40 -25.18
C ASN A 216 10.81 -18.38 -24.13
N ALA A 217 11.86 -18.70 -23.38
CA ALA A 217 12.31 -17.95 -22.21
C ALA A 217 12.61 -16.47 -22.52
N ALA A 218 13.17 -16.15 -23.69
CA ALA A 218 13.44 -14.77 -24.11
C ALA A 218 12.17 -13.90 -24.27
N GLN A 219 11.03 -14.50 -24.65
CA GLN A 219 9.76 -13.77 -24.82
C GLN A 219 9.09 -13.40 -23.49
N LEU A 220 9.44 -14.06 -22.39
CA LEU A 220 8.82 -13.82 -21.09
C LEU A 220 9.10 -12.41 -20.54
N VAL A 221 10.31 -11.88 -20.75
CA VAL A 221 10.68 -10.56 -20.20
C VAL A 221 9.87 -9.42 -20.84
N PRO A 222 9.80 -9.27 -22.19
CA PRO A 222 8.95 -8.26 -22.81
C PRO A 222 7.46 -8.45 -22.48
N ALA A 223 6.96 -9.69 -22.46
CA ALA A 223 5.56 -9.98 -22.15
C ALA A 223 5.20 -9.60 -20.69
N LEU A 224 6.11 -9.85 -19.73
CA LEU A 224 5.94 -9.47 -18.33
C LEU A 224 5.91 -7.95 -18.15
N LEU A 225 6.82 -7.23 -18.83
CA LEU A 225 6.88 -5.76 -18.78
C LEU A 225 5.61 -5.12 -19.37
N GLY A 226 5.21 -5.51 -20.59
CA GLY A 226 3.99 -5.00 -21.21
C GLY A 226 2.73 -5.28 -20.37
N SER A 227 2.66 -6.47 -19.76
CA SER A 227 1.58 -6.83 -18.84
C SER A 227 1.60 -5.99 -17.57
N PHE A 228 2.78 -5.76 -16.97
CA PHE A 228 2.94 -4.94 -15.78
C PHE A 228 2.52 -3.49 -16.03
N TYR A 229 2.94 -2.85 -17.12
CA TYR A 229 2.61 -1.44 -17.36
C TYR A 229 1.13 -1.22 -17.66
N ARG A 230 0.51 -2.11 -18.44
CA ARG A 230 -0.95 -2.10 -18.64
C ARG A 230 -1.67 -2.17 -17.29
N PHE A 231 -1.31 -3.17 -16.47
CA PHE A 231 -1.90 -3.37 -15.14
C PHE A 231 -1.67 -2.19 -14.20
N SER A 232 -0.43 -1.68 -14.11
CA SER A 232 -0.02 -0.57 -13.24
C SER A 232 -0.70 0.75 -13.63
N SER A 233 -0.88 1.00 -14.94
CA SER A 233 -1.66 2.15 -15.42
C SER A 233 -3.13 2.03 -15.05
N GLY A 234 -3.72 0.84 -15.23
CA GLY A 234 -5.07 0.52 -14.77
C GLY A 234 -5.23 0.78 -13.26
N ALA A 235 -4.33 0.24 -12.43
CA ALA A 235 -4.32 0.44 -10.99
C ALA A 235 -4.23 1.92 -10.58
N ARG A 236 -3.36 2.73 -11.21
CA ARG A 236 -3.29 4.19 -11.00
C ARG A 236 -4.57 4.93 -11.45
N SER A 237 -5.32 4.37 -12.40
CA SER A 237 -6.60 4.92 -12.80
C SER A 237 -7.71 4.58 -11.79
N VAL A 238 -7.75 3.34 -11.31
CA VAL A 238 -8.63 2.89 -10.21
C VAL A 238 -8.36 3.66 -8.92
N ASP A 239 -7.10 3.91 -8.57
CA ASP A 239 -6.74 4.66 -7.38
C ASP A 239 -7.29 6.10 -7.40
N ARG A 240 -7.23 6.78 -8.56
CA ARG A 240 -7.84 8.10 -8.74
C ARG A 240 -9.36 8.05 -8.64
N LEU A 241 -9.99 7.07 -9.29
CA LEU A 241 -11.44 6.84 -9.28
C LEU A 241 -11.97 6.56 -7.85
N LEU A 242 -11.20 5.80 -7.06
CA LEU A 242 -11.58 5.33 -5.72
C LEU A 242 -10.76 5.98 -4.59
N ASN A 243 -10.16 7.16 -4.84
CA ASN A 243 -9.31 7.86 -3.86
C ASN A 243 -10.03 8.18 -2.54
N TYR A 244 -11.37 8.20 -2.55
CA TYR A 244 -12.17 8.29 -1.33
C TYR A 244 -11.87 7.15 -0.34
N VAL A 245 -11.61 5.93 -0.83
CA VAL A 245 -11.20 4.76 -0.03
C VAL A 245 -9.85 5.01 0.63
N ASN A 246 -8.86 5.55 -0.09
CA ASN A 246 -7.57 5.93 0.48
C ASN A 246 -7.75 6.94 1.63
N ARG A 247 -8.53 8.00 1.39
CA ARG A 247 -8.70 9.11 2.33
C ARG A 247 -9.50 8.76 3.59
N HIS A 248 -10.44 7.82 3.51
CA HIS A 248 -11.41 7.54 4.60
C HIS A 248 -11.35 6.13 5.19
N TYR A 249 -10.83 5.15 4.45
CA TYR A 249 -10.56 3.80 4.96
C TYR A 249 -9.07 3.58 5.23
N VAL A 250 -8.22 3.67 4.20
CA VAL A 250 -6.77 3.37 4.33
C VAL A 250 -6.11 4.25 5.37
N LYS A 251 -6.29 5.58 5.30
CA LYS A 251 -5.76 6.51 6.30
C LYS A 251 -6.16 6.13 7.73
N ARG A 252 -7.44 5.83 7.96
CA ARG A 252 -7.97 5.44 9.28
C ARG A 252 -7.35 4.11 9.75
N ALA A 253 -7.25 3.14 8.86
CA ALA A 253 -6.66 1.84 9.16
C ALA A 253 -5.17 1.96 9.52
N VAL A 254 -4.42 2.86 8.87
CA VAL A 254 -3.03 3.19 9.23
C VAL A 254 -2.96 3.85 10.61
N GLU A 255 -3.87 4.79 10.93
CA GLU A 255 -4.00 5.40 12.27
C GLU A 255 -4.39 4.37 13.36
N GLU A 256 -5.10 3.30 13.00
CA GLU A 256 -5.49 2.15 13.83
C GLU A 256 -4.43 1.03 13.90
N ASP A 257 -3.18 1.31 13.53
CA ASP A 257 -2.06 0.36 13.55
C ASP A 257 -2.19 -0.85 12.60
N ARG A 258 -2.93 -0.69 11.49
CA ARG A 258 -3.09 -1.71 10.42
C ARG A 258 -2.28 -1.38 9.16
N GLY A 259 -1.42 -0.36 9.22
CA GLY A 259 -0.53 0.06 8.13
C GLY A 259 0.62 -0.91 7.84
N TRP A 260 1.43 -0.61 6.82
CA TRP A 260 2.56 -1.46 6.43
C TRP A 260 3.65 -1.57 7.52
N ILE A 261 3.98 -0.46 8.19
CA ILE A 261 4.63 -0.46 9.51
C ILE A 261 3.55 -0.44 10.58
N ARG A 262 3.65 -1.33 11.55
CA ARG A 262 2.88 -1.25 12.79
C ARG A 262 3.77 -0.84 13.97
N LEU A 263 3.17 -0.18 14.95
CA LEU A 263 3.74 0.15 16.24
C LEU A 263 4.19 -1.11 16.98
N ILE A 264 3.43 -2.21 16.92
CA ILE A 264 3.85 -3.49 17.50
C ILE A 264 5.18 -3.99 16.91
N ASP A 265 5.38 -3.85 15.59
CA ASP A 265 6.59 -4.29 14.89
C ASP A 265 7.83 -3.44 15.26
N VAL A 266 7.62 -2.26 15.88
CA VAL A 266 8.68 -1.34 16.34
C VAL A 266 8.87 -1.38 17.86
N LEU A 267 7.80 -1.61 18.64
CA LEU A 267 7.89 -1.78 20.09
C LEU A 267 8.77 -2.98 20.47
N ASP A 268 8.68 -4.08 19.73
CA ASP A 268 9.57 -5.24 19.92
C ASP A 268 11.05 -4.90 19.72
N LEU A 269 11.36 -3.95 18.84
CA LEU A 269 12.74 -3.49 18.57
C LEU A 269 13.23 -2.49 19.62
N VAL A 270 12.36 -1.57 20.07
CA VAL A 270 12.68 -0.64 21.17
C VAL A 270 12.85 -1.39 22.49
N ALA A 271 12.07 -2.44 22.73
CA ALA A 271 12.27 -3.34 23.87
C ALA A 271 13.63 -4.06 23.80
N GLN A 272 14.05 -4.49 22.60
CA GLN A 272 15.38 -5.07 22.39
C GLN A 272 16.50 -4.05 22.64
N SER A 273 16.40 -2.80 22.17
CA SER A 273 17.42 -1.77 22.39
C SER A 273 17.54 -1.37 23.87
N LEU A 274 16.42 -1.14 24.56
CA LEU A 274 16.44 -0.82 26.00
C LEU A 274 17.04 -1.96 26.84
N SER A 275 16.81 -3.21 26.45
CA SER A 275 17.41 -4.39 27.12
C SER A 275 18.93 -4.54 26.91
N LEU A 276 19.52 -3.75 26.01
CA LEU A 276 20.97 -3.66 25.81
C LEU A 276 21.55 -2.54 26.67
N ASP A 277 20.90 -1.37 26.73
CA ASP A 277 21.32 -0.24 27.56
C ASP A 277 21.34 -0.62 29.06
N ASP A 278 20.28 -1.28 29.56
CA ASP A 278 20.21 -1.77 30.96
C ASP A 278 21.35 -2.76 31.30
N LYS A 279 21.90 -3.47 30.31
CA LYS A 279 23.05 -4.38 30.52
C LYS A 279 24.39 -3.66 30.55
N ILE A 280 24.47 -2.48 29.95
CA ILE A 280 25.69 -1.65 29.94
C ILE A 280 25.85 -0.94 31.29
N ASP A 281 24.76 -0.45 31.89
CA ASP A 281 24.79 0.20 33.21
C ASP A 281 24.89 -0.79 34.40
N LEU A 282 24.50 -2.06 34.22
CA LEU A 282 24.61 -3.09 35.28
C LEU A 282 26.03 -3.63 35.51
N GLY A 283 27.05 -3.03 34.92
CA GLY A 283 28.42 -3.12 35.43
C GLY A 283 29.08 -4.49 35.37
N LEU A 284 28.66 -5.39 34.46
CA LEU A 284 29.42 -6.60 34.13
C LEU A 284 30.59 -6.32 33.17
N VAL A 285 31.28 -5.21 33.42
CA VAL A 285 32.66 -5.02 32.98
C VAL A 285 33.50 -5.82 33.97
N ASP A 286 34.11 -6.91 33.52
CA ASP A 286 35.06 -7.66 34.34
C ASP A 286 36.06 -6.68 34.97
N PRO A 287 36.34 -6.79 36.29
CA PRO A 287 37.25 -5.86 36.94
C PRO A 287 38.59 -5.89 36.19
N PRO A 288 39.16 -4.72 35.82
CA PRO A 288 40.34 -4.68 34.99
C PRO A 288 41.43 -5.54 35.63
N PRO A 289 42.10 -6.43 34.86
CA PRO A 289 43.09 -7.34 35.43
C PRO A 289 44.14 -6.51 36.16
N ALA A 290 44.38 -6.82 37.43
CA ALA A 290 45.17 -5.99 38.34
C ALA A 290 46.58 -5.76 37.80
N THR A 291 46.78 -4.65 37.08
CA THR A 291 48.08 -4.25 36.57
C THR A 291 48.85 -3.57 37.69
N ASN A 292 49.96 -4.20 38.09
CA ASN A 292 50.85 -3.71 39.14
C ASN A 292 51.42 -2.33 38.74
N SER A 293 50.79 -1.27 39.24
CA SER A 293 51.23 0.12 39.07
C SER A 293 52.54 0.36 39.83
N ARG A 294 53.67 0.07 39.18
CA ARG A 294 55.00 0.40 39.70
C ARG A 294 55.44 1.76 39.16
N SER A 295 55.37 2.76 40.03
CA SER A 295 56.19 3.99 40.04
C SER A 295 56.63 4.61 38.71
N ASN A 296 56.17 5.82 38.42
CA ASN A 296 57.08 6.89 38.00
C ASN A 296 56.51 8.28 38.29
N ALA A 297 57.02 8.92 39.35
CA ALA A 297 56.76 10.31 39.66
C ALA A 297 57.86 11.21 39.06
N LYS A 298 57.48 12.10 38.14
CA LYS A 298 58.24 13.31 37.76
C LYS A 298 57.22 14.34 37.27
N LYS A 299 56.83 15.28 38.12
CA LYS A 299 57.53 16.57 38.34
C LYS A 299 57.54 17.45 37.08
N ILE A 300 56.42 18.12 36.83
CA ILE A 300 56.39 19.46 36.24
C ILE A 300 55.44 20.29 37.12
N GLU A 301 55.95 21.40 37.65
CA GLU A 301 55.26 22.31 38.57
C GLU A 301 55.54 23.74 38.10
N ARG A 302 54.55 24.67 38.21
CA ARG A 302 54.69 26.14 38.09
C ARG A 302 55.09 26.69 36.70
N SER A 303 54.58 27.82 36.20
CA SER A 303 53.54 28.81 36.60
C SER A 303 53.01 29.46 35.31
N ARG A 304 51.82 30.07 35.21
CA ARG A 304 51.41 31.38 35.77
C ARG A 304 49.90 31.58 35.45
N SER A 305 49.10 32.09 36.39
CA SER A 305 48.59 33.48 36.39
C SER A 305 47.88 33.89 35.09
N GLY A 306 46.57 34.13 35.02
CA GLY A 306 45.52 34.13 36.05
C GLY A 306 44.61 35.36 35.89
N ASN A 307 43.29 35.21 36.03
CA ASN A 307 42.43 36.29 36.48
C ASN A 307 41.10 35.75 37.04
N ASN A 308 40.83 36.06 38.30
CA ASN A 308 39.48 35.96 38.87
C ASN A 308 38.67 37.17 38.42
N ASN A 309 37.37 36.99 38.17
CA ASN A 309 36.38 37.83 38.85
C ASN A 309 34.97 37.26 38.74
N ASN A 310 34.52 36.73 39.89
CA ASN A 310 33.16 36.83 40.43
C ASN A 310 32.06 37.32 39.48
N ARG A 311 31.12 36.41 39.15
CA ARG A 311 29.71 36.73 39.31
C ARG A 311 28.97 35.54 39.91
N ALA A 312 28.67 35.64 41.20
CA ALA A 312 27.74 34.74 41.85
C ALA A 312 26.36 34.90 41.17
N ASN A 313 25.85 33.82 40.60
CA ASN A 313 24.44 33.73 40.19
C ASN A 313 23.90 32.40 40.73
N SER A 314 23.27 32.49 41.90
CA SER A 314 22.71 31.36 42.65
C SER A 314 21.36 30.92 42.05
N SER A 315 21.37 30.41 40.82
CA SER A 315 20.17 29.95 40.12
C SER A 315 20.52 29.17 38.83
N ASN A 316 21.18 28.01 38.93
CA ASN A 316 21.34 27.12 37.76
C ASN A 316 21.57 25.63 38.06
N SER A 317 20.90 25.10 39.10
CA SER A 317 20.90 23.66 39.41
C SER A 317 19.92 22.83 38.56
N GLU A 318 19.24 23.43 37.58
CA GLU A 318 18.31 22.73 36.65
C GLU A 318 19.02 22.09 35.43
N ALA A 319 20.33 22.32 35.26
CA ALA A 319 21.04 22.04 34.01
C ALA A 319 21.42 20.56 33.74
N LEU A 320 21.12 19.61 34.65
CA LEU A 320 21.41 18.18 34.44
C LEU A 320 20.19 17.24 34.53
N SER A 321 18.98 17.75 34.79
CA SER A 321 17.78 16.93 35.01
C SER A 321 16.80 16.86 33.82
N THR A 322 17.26 17.14 32.60
CA THR A 322 16.40 17.26 31.40
C THR A 322 16.71 16.27 30.27
N LYS A 323 17.69 15.37 30.44
CA LYS A 323 18.12 14.44 29.36
C LYS A 323 17.20 13.23 29.15
N SER A 324 16.24 12.99 30.04
CA SER A 324 15.14 12.05 29.80
C SER A 324 14.02 12.73 29.00
N GLY A 325 14.27 12.96 27.70
CA GLY A 325 13.22 13.40 26.77
C GLY A 325 11.98 12.50 26.86
N ASN A 326 10.80 13.08 26.60
CA ASN A 326 9.51 12.44 26.85
C ASN A 326 9.48 11.04 26.21
N PRO A 327 9.06 9.96 26.91
CA PRO A 327 9.04 8.62 26.32
C PRO A 327 8.26 8.55 25.00
N ARG A 328 7.23 9.40 24.81
CA ARG A 328 6.52 9.53 23.53
C ARG A 328 7.39 10.07 22.40
N GLU A 329 8.26 11.04 22.68
CA GLU A 329 9.20 11.60 21.70
C GLU A 329 10.28 10.59 21.34
N LYS A 330 10.79 9.84 22.32
CA LYS A 330 11.73 8.73 22.09
C LYS A 330 11.12 7.66 21.17
N ILE A 331 9.89 7.23 21.43
CA ILE A 331 9.16 6.28 20.57
C ILE A 331 8.93 6.87 19.17
N ALA A 332 8.51 8.14 19.07
CA ALA A 332 8.31 8.82 17.78
C ALA A 332 9.61 9.07 16.99
N MET A 333 10.77 9.16 17.67
CA MET A 333 12.08 9.20 17.04
C MET A 333 12.49 7.81 16.54
N ALA A 334 12.40 6.77 17.38
CA ALA A 334 12.71 5.39 17.02
C ALA A 334 11.82 4.86 15.86
N LEU A 335 10.54 5.25 15.82
CA LEU A 335 9.64 4.97 14.69
C LEU A 335 10.13 5.60 13.37
N ARG A 336 10.63 6.84 13.41
CA ARG A 336 11.16 7.54 12.23
C ARG A 336 12.47 6.91 11.78
N GLU A 337 13.41 6.71 12.69
CA GLU A 337 14.69 6.05 12.42
C GLU A 337 14.46 4.66 11.81
N ARG A 338 13.63 3.82 12.43
CA ARG A 338 13.30 2.48 11.93
C ARG A 338 12.64 2.51 10.55
N ARG A 339 11.77 3.49 10.27
CA ARG A 339 11.19 3.68 8.92
C ARG A 339 12.30 3.95 7.90
N LEU A 340 13.22 4.86 8.17
CA LEU A 340 14.34 5.16 7.27
C LEU A 340 15.26 3.95 7.07
N THR A 341 15.61 3.23 8.15
CA THR A 341 16.40 1.97 8.07
C THR A 341 15.74 0.94 7.17
N LEU A 342 14.41 0.77 7.28
CA LEU A 342 13.65 -0.13 6.40
C LEU A 342 13.68 0.36 4.95
N LEU A 343 13.40 1.64 4.71
CA LEU A 343 13.32 2.22 3.36
C LEU A 343 14.64 2.10 2.57
N SER A 344 15.79 2.03 3.24
CA SER A 344 17.08 1.78 2.58
C SER A 344 17.12 0.45 1.79
N GLN A 345 16.35 -0.57 2.20
CA GLN A 345 16.22 -1.86 1.49
C GLN A 345 15.53 -1.75 0.12
N TRP A 346 14.84 -0.63 -0.12
CA TRP A 346 14.21 -0.28 -1.40
C TRP A 346 14.94 0.84 -2.13
N GLY A 347 16.16 1.20 -1.70
CA GLY A 347 17.05 2.14 -2.39
C GLY A 347 16.94 3.60 -1.93
N TYR A 348 16.20 3.89 -0.85
CA TYR A 348 16.23 5.21 -0.23
C TYR A 348 17.61 5.50 0.39
N LYS A 349 18.09 6.74 0.22
CA LYS A 349 19.29 7.28 0.88
C LYS A 349 18.86 8.43 1.76
N GLU A 350 19.51 8.66 2.89
CA GLU A 350 19.11 9.71 3.86
C GLU A 350 19.14 11.11 3.24
N ASP A 351 20.12 11.39 2.37
CA ASP A 351 20.20 12.61 1.55
C ASP A 351 19.34 12.58 0.28
N GLY A 352 18.41 11.61 0.17
CA GLY A 352 17.54 11.41 -0.97
C GLY A 352 16.45 12.48 -1.07
N ASP A 353 16.00 12.73 -2.29
CA ASP A 353 14.92 13.66 -2.57
C ASP A 353 13.54 13.10 -2.15
N ALA A 354 12.54 13.96 -2.12
CA ALA A 354 11.17 13.59 -1.72
C ALA A 354 10.53 12.56 -2.69
N GLU A 355 10.93 12.50 -3.96
CA GLU A 355 10.43 11.49 -4.90
C GLU A 355 11.07 10.13 -4.62
N SER A 356 12.38 10.07 -4.34
CA SER A 356 13.05 8.83 -3.88
C SER A 356 12.41 8.27 -2.62
N LEU A 357 12.11 9.13 -1.63
CA LEU A 357 11.38 8.72 -0.41
C LEU A 357 10.01 8.13 -0.75
N ALA A 358 9.19 8.86 -1.52
CA ALA A 358 7.85 8.40 -1.91
C ALA A 358 7.88 7.09 -2.72
N ARG A 359 8.89 6.91 -3.58
CA ARG A 359 9.09 5.69 -4.39
C ARG A 359 9.50 4.50 -3.52
N ALA A 360 10.40 4.70 -2.56
CA ALA A 360 10.79 3.67 -1.61
C ALA A 360 9.63 3.28 -0.68
N GLU A 361 8.81 4.24 -0.26
CA GLU A 361 7.61 3.99 0.55
C GLU A 361 6.56 3.18 -0.21
N ALA A 362 6.23 3.55 -1.45
CA ALA A 362 5.33 2.77 -2.29
C ALA A 362 5.87 1.34 -2.53
N SER A 363 7.20 1.20 -2.70
CA SER A 363 7.85 -0.11 -2.85
C SER A 363 7.78 -0.94 -1.56
N ALA A 364 7.92 -0.32 -0.38
CA ALA A 364 7.80 -0.99 0.92
C ALA A 364 6.35 -1.37 1.26
N GLU A 365 5.38 -0.55 0.85
CA GLU A 365 3.95 -0.86 0.92
C GLU A 365 3.57 -2.03 0.01
N ALA A 366 4.03 -2.02 -1.25
CA ALA A 366 3.89 -3.15 -2.16
C ALA A 366 4.64 -4.39 -1.63
N ALA A 367 5.71 -4.18 -0.87
CA ALA A 367 6.45 -5.25 -0.21
C ALA A 367 5.74 -5.84 1.03
N SER A 368 4.72 -5.18 1.57
CA SER A 368 4.06 -5.59 2.81
C SER A 368 3.37 -6.97 2.71
N PRO A 369 3.14 -7.64 3.84
CA PRO A 369 2.23 -8.79 3.92
C PRO A 369 0.79 -8.45 3.51
N VAL A 370 0.01 -9.45 3.07
CA VAL A 370 -1.36 -9.24 2.57
C VAL A 370 -2.37 -8.78 3.64
N ASP A 371 -2.10 -9.06 4.92
CA ASP A 371 -2.91 -8.61 6.07
C ASP A 371 -2.76 -7.11 6.38
N ARG A 372 -1.79 -6.42 5.76
CA ARG A 372 -1.61 -4.97 5.93
C ARG A 372 -2.55 -4.16 5.04
N VAL A 373 -3.00 -3.02 5.54
CA VAL A 373 -3.74 -2.01 4.79
C VAL A 373 -2.76 -1.00 4.22
N VAL A 374 -2.82 -0.78 2.90
CA VAL A 374 -1.93 0.09 2.11
C VAL A 374 -2.74 0.84 1.06
N PRO A 375 -2.22 1.90 0.41
CA PRO A 375 -2.88 2.57 -0.71
C PRO A 375 -3.25 1.62 -1.85
N LEU A 376 -4.31 1.93 -2.61
CA LEU A 376 -4.84 1.01 -3.62
C LEU A 376 -3.83 0.66 -4.74
N VAL A 377 -2.96 1.60 -5.16
CA VAL A 377 -1.86 1.29 -6.10
C VAL A 377 -0.88 0.28 -5.49
N SER A 378 -0.43 0.51 -4.26
CA SER A 378 0.52 -0.36 -3.56
C SER A 378 -0.07 -1.75 -3.31
N MET A 379 -1.39 -1.84 -3.05
CA MET A 379 -2.13 -3.10 -2.98
C MET A 379 -2.14 -3.87 -4.31
N ALA A 380 -2.38 -3.18 -5.43
CA ALA A 380 -2.33 -3.78 -6.76
C ALA A 380 -0.92 -4.30 -7.09
N HIS A 381 0.12 -3.51 -6.81
CA HIS A 381 1.52 -3.92 -7.01
C HIS A 381 1.93 -5.08 -6.10
N ARG A 382 1.44 -5.11 -4.85
CA ARG A 382 1.59 -6.26 -3.94
C ARG A 382 0.97 -7.52 -4.54
N ARG A 383 -0.23 -7.45 -5.11
CA ARG A 383 -0.86 -8.61 -5.79
C ARG A 383 -0.12 -9.04 -7.05
N PHE A 384 0.41 -8.11 -7.84
CA PHE A 384 1.29 -8.47 -8.95
C PHE A 384 2.56 -9.20 -8.47
N ARG A 385 3.13 -8.79 -7.33
CA ARG A 385 4.25 -9.50 -6.70
C ARG A 385 3.86 -10.91 -6.25
N GLU A 386 2.77 -11.06 -5.50
CA GLU A 386 2.33 -12.35 -4.94
C GLU A 386 1.95 -13.35 -6.04
N GLU A 387 1.10 -12.95 -6.99
CA GLU A 387 0.47 -13.88 -7.94
C GLU A 387 1.27 -14.02 -9.25
N VAL A 388 2.13 -13.06 -9.63
CA VAL A 388 2.92 -13.13 -10.87
C VAL A 388 4.41 -13.31 -10.59
N VAL A 389 5.03 -12.37 -9.87
CA VAL A 389 6.49 -12.34 -9.75
C VAL A 389 7.03 -13.45 -8.85
N LYS A 390 6.40 -13.74 -7.71
CA LYS A 390 6.82 -14.83 -6.81
C LYS A 390 6.78 -16.20 -7.48
N PRO A 391 5.71 -16.63 -8.20
CA PRO A 391 5.71 -17.89 -8.95
C PRO A 391 6.81 -17.97 -10.01
N LEU A 392 7.14 -16.86 -10.69
CA LEU A 392 8.22 -16.85 -11.69
C LEU A 392 9.63 -16.82 -11.07
N LEU A 393 9.77 -16.31 -9.84
CA LEU A 393 10.99 -16.37 -9.02
C LEU A 393 11.13 -17.69 -8.24
N ALA A 394 10.05 -18.44 -8.04
CA ALA A 394 10.09 -19.75 -7.42
C ALA A 394 10.89 -20.73 -8.29
N ALA A 395 11.57 -21.67 -7.63
CA ALA A 395 12.34 -22.68 -8.34
C ALA A 395 11.41 -23.75 -8.92
N ALA A 396 11.47 -23.98 -10.24
CA ALA A 396 10.54 -24.87 -10.97
C ALA A 396 10.69 -26.37 -10.62
N GLY A 397 11.52 -26.74 -9.64
CA GLY A 397 11.77 -28.11 -9.20
C GLY A 397 11.75 -28.31 -7.67
N GLY A 398 11.12 -27.38 -6.93
CA GLY A 398 11.09 -27.41 -5.46
C GLY A 398 9.81 -27.98 -4.82
N GLY A 399 8.79 -28.33 -5.61
CA GLY A 399 7.58 -28.98 -5.09
C GLY A 399 7.94 -30.33 -4.44
N PRO A 400 7.37 -30.67 -3.27
CA PRO A 400 7.63 -31.96 -2.63
C PRO A 400 7.02 -33.09 -3.50
N GLY A 401 7.85 -33.65 -4.37
CA GLY A 401 7.45 -34.73 -5.27
C GLY A 401 6.93 -35.93 -4.46
N PRO A 402 5.67 -36.38 -4.68
CA PRO A 402 5.09 -37.52 -3.98
C PRO A 402 5.77 -38.82 -4.45
N GLY A 403 6.92 -39.14 -3.85
CA GLY A 403 7.74 -40.28 -4.27
C GLY A 403 9.18 -40.26 -3.75
N GLY A 404 9.67 -39.13 -3.23
CA GLY A 404 10.97 -39.01 -2.57
C GLY A 404 11.04 -39.72 -1.20
N GLY A 405 10.80 -41.03 -1.18
CA GLY A 405 10.79 -41.85 0.03
C GLY A 405 12.13 -41.79 0.75
N SER A 406 12.20 -40.95 1.78
CA SER A 406 13.32 -40.87 2.70
C SER A 406 13.43 -42.19 3.45
N LYS A 407 14.22 -43.13 2.88
CA LYS A 407 14.53 -44.42 3.50
C LYS A 407 14.82 -44.19 4.98
N PRO A 408 14.06 -44.79 5.92
CA PRO A 408 14.32 -44.62 7.33
C PRO A 408 15.74 -45.14 7.60
N ARG A 409 16.68 -44.21 7.80
CA ARG A 409 18.08 -44.54 8.08
C ARG A 409 18.13 -45.15 9.47
N ALA A 410 17.91 -46.47 9.53
CA ALA A 410 17.77 -47.26 10.74
C ALA A 410 18.96 -47.00 11.66
N LYS A 411 18.72 -46.15 12.68
CA LYS A 411 19.74 -45.72 13.63
C LYS A 411 20.00 -46.89 14.57
N ARG A 412 20.93 -47.78 14.20
CA ARG A 412 21.43 -48.88 15.04
C ARG A 412 21.85 -48.32 16.40
N ARG A 413 20.96 -48.43 17.39
CA ARG A 413 21.24 -48.10 18.79
C ARG A 413 22.13 -49.21 19.35
N LYS A 414 23.46 -49.05 19.28
CA LYS A 414 24.36 -49.77 20.19
C LYS A 414 24.31 -49.06 21.55
N GLY A 415 24.12 -49.82 22.63
CA GLY A 415 23.74 -49.28 23.93
C GLY A 415 24.79 -48.38 24.59
N GLY A 416 24.30 -47.43 25.39
CA GLY A 416 25.07 -46.61 26.32
C GLY A 416 24.17 -46.28 27.51
N LYS A 417 24.59 -46.64 28.73
CA LYS A 417 23.75 -46.71 29.93
C LYS A 417 24.22 -45.66 30.95
N GLY A 418 23.28 -44.89 31.50
CA GLY A 418 23.49 -44.05 32.70
C GLY A 418 23.71 -42.56 32.41
N GLY A 419 23.23 -41.72 33.34
CA GLY A 419 23.41 -40.26 33.32
C GLY A 419 22.14 -39.47 33.62
N ARG A 420 21.73 -39.41 34.90
CA ARG A 420 20.76 -38.40 35.36
C ARG A 420 21.43 -37.02 35.29
N GLY A 421 20.77 -36.04 34.69
CA GLY A 421 21.27 -34.67 34.60
C GLY A 421 20.21 -33.72 34.06
N VAL A 422 19.30 -33.28 34.93
CA VAL A 422 18.35 -32.21 34.58
C VAL A 422 19.13 -30.90 34.54
N LYS A 423 19.28 -30.31 33.34
CA LYS A 423 19.83 -28.97 33.17
C LYS A 423 18.86 -28.15 32.34
N VAL A 424 18.10 -27.29 33.00
CA VAL A 424 17.18 -26.35 32.36
C VAL A 424 18.04 -25.24 31.74
N GLY A 425 18.13 -25.24 30.41
CA GLY A 425 18.92 -24.28 29.64
C GLY A 425 18.05 -23.63 28.57
N ALA A 426 17.46 -22.48 28.90
CA ALA A 426 16.69 -21.68 27.95
C ALA A 426 17.64 -20.94 27.01
N GLY A 427 18.01 -21.57 25.89
CA GLY A 427 18.73 -20.96 24.78
C GLY A 427 17.80 -20.84 23.58
N ALA A 428 17.13 -19.70 23.42
CA ALA A 428 16.39 -19.40 22.20
C ALA A 428 17.39 -19.20 21.06
N ALA A 429 17.38 -20.11 20.08
CA ALA A 429 18.18 -19.95 18.86
C ALA A 429 17.65 -18.76 18.04
N PRO A 430 18.53 -17.92 17.47
CA PRO A 430 18.08 -16.87 16.56
C PRO A 430 17.40 -17.49 15.32
N PRO A 431 16.45 -16.80 14.68
CA PRO A 431 15.86 -17.28 13.43
C PRO A 431 16.94 -17.46 12.36
N PRO A 432 16.82 -18.47 11.47
CA PRO A 432 17.79 -18.68 10.41
C PRO A 432 17.82 -17.45 9.50
N SER A 433 18.94 -16.74 9.48
CA SER A 433 19.19 -15.69 8.51
C SER A 433 19.06 -16.26 7.10
N ALA A 434 18.36 -15.55 6.21
CA ALA A 434 18.25 -15.92 4.82
C ALA A 434 19.68 -16.07 4.24
N GLY A 435 20.04 -17.28 3.83
CA GLY A 435 21.43 -17.63 3.52
C GLY A 435 22.00 -16.72 2.44
N SER A 436 23.11 -16.04 2.76
CA SER A 436 23.84 -15.19 1.82
C SER A 436 24.48 -16.05 0.74
N ILE A 437 23.78 -16.19 -0.39
CA ILE A 437 24.35 -16.76 -1.62
C ILE A 437 25.39 -15.74 -2.12
N SER A 438 26.67 -16.11 -2.08
CA SER A 438 27.78 -15.26 -2.50
C SER A 438 27.57 -14.73 -3.93
N ALA A 439 27.77 -13.42 -4.12
CA ALA A 439 27.39 -12.72 -5.34
C ALA A 439 28.23 -13.10 -6.58
N ASP A 440 29.42 -13.64 -6.36
CA ASP A 440 30.45 -13.81 -7.40
C ASP A 440 30.45 -15.21 -8.05
N GLY A 441 29.68 -16.16 -7.50
CA GLY A 441 29.59 -17.55 -7.97
C GLY A 441 28.79 -17.75 -9.27
N TRP A 442 28.92 -16.86 -10.25
CA TRP A 442 28.26 -16.95 -11.57
C TRP A 442 29.23 -17.11 -12.75
N ALA A 443 30.52 -16.91 -12.54
CA ALA A 443 31.56 -17.29 -13.49
C ALA A 443 32.12 -18.69 -13.16
N GLU A 444 32.26 -19.52 -14.20
CA GLU A 444 33.13 -20.71 -14.28
C GLU A 444 32.93 -21.91 -13.32
N ALA A 445 31.87 -21.95 -12.52
CA ALA A 445 31.42 -23.23 -11.96
C ALA A 445 30.75 -24.08 -13.06
N GLY A 446 31.55 -24.87 -13.79
CA GLY A 446 31.11 -25.80 -14.87
C GLY A 446 30.16 -26.93 -14.46
N SER A 447 29.50 -26.83 -13.29
CA SER A 447 28.36 -27.68 -12.95
C SER A 447 27.13 -27.19 -13.71
N GLY A 448 26.52 -28.06 -14.53
CA GLY A 448 25.30 -27.78 -15.31
C GLY A 448 24.01 -27.58 -14.49
N VAL A 449 24.08 -26.85 -13.37
CA VAL A 449 22.94 -26.51 -12.53
C VAL A 449 22.21 -25.32 -13.15
N LEU A 450 21.16 -25.63 -13.92
CA LEU A 450 20.27 -24.65 -14.54
C LEU A 450 19.81 -23.56 -13.55
N PRO A 451 19.65 -22.30 -14.00
CA PRO A 451 19.11 -21.23 -13.15
C PRO A 451 17.77 -21.66 -12.57
N LYS A 452 17.65 -21.62 -11.24
CA LYS A 452 16.59 -22.35 -10.52
C LYS A 452 15.18 -21.87 -10.87
N SER A 453 15.00 -20.58 -11.17
CA SER A 453 13.71 -19.94 -11.41
C SER A 453 13.50 -19.55 -12.87
N ARG A 454 12.23 -19.64 -13.33
CA ARG A 454 11.82 -19.34 -14.71
C ARG A 454 12.17 -17.90 -15.12
N LEU A 455 11.97 -16.91 -14.24
CA LEU A 455 12.36 -15.52 -14.54
C LEU A 455 13.87 -15.35 -14.66
N ALA A 456 14.68 -16.04 -13.85
CA ALA A 456 16.14 -15.96 -13.97
C ALA A 456 16.66 -16.65 -15.24
N ARG A 457 16.01 -17.74 -15.70
CA ARG A 457 16.28 -18.35 -17.01
C ARG A 457 15.92 -17.39 -18.15
N ALA A 458 14.73 -16.80 -18.10
CA ALA A 458 14.27 -15.81 -19.08
C ALA A 458 15.17 -14.58 -19.17
N VAL A 459 15.57 -14.00 -18.04
CA VAL A 459 16.51 -12.87 -18.01
C VAL A 459 17.88 -13.26 -18.55
N LYS A 460 18.39 -14.46 -18.21
CA LYS A 460 19.66 -14.95 -18.75
C LYS A 460 19.59 -15.10 -20.27
N ALA A 461 18.57 -15.82 -20.77
CA ALA A 461 18.35 -16.01 -22.20
C ALA A 461 18.19 -14.66 -22.92
N PHE A 462 17.32 -13.77 -22.44
CA PHE A 462 17.09 -12.45 -23.04
C PHE A 462 18.36 -11.57 -23.11
N ILE A 463 19.33 -11.73 -22.20
CA ILE A 463 20.57 -10.95 -22.20
C ILE A 463 21.67 -11.58 -23.08
N GLU A 464 21.77 -12.91 -23.08
CA GLU A 464 22.82 -13.66 -23.80
C GLU A 464 22.47 -13.92 -25.28
N ASP A 465 21.17 -14.02 -25.59
CA ASP A 465 20.65 -14.20 -26.94
C ASP A 465 20.85 -12.93 -27.77
N LYS A 466 21.48 -13.08 -28.94
CA LYS A 466 21.76 -11.98 -29.87
C LYS A 466 20.65 -11.78 -30.89
N ASP A 467 19.86 -12.83 -31.13
CA ASP A 467 18.78 -12.84 -32.12
C ASP A 467 17.49 -12.29 -31.50
N PHE A 468 17.34 -12.40 -30.17
CA PHE A 468 16.27 -11.74 -29.42
C PHE A 468 16.66 -10.36 -28.84
N GLY A 469 15.69 -9.44 -28.85
CA GLY A 469 15.74 -8.18 -28.11
C GLY A 469 16.37 -6.97 -28.81
N GLY A 470 16.75 -7.09 -30.08
CA GLY A 470 17.31 -5.99 -30.88
C GLY A 470 18.76 -5.68 -30.53
N ASP A 471 19.14 -4.40 -30.59
CA ASP A 471 20.51 -3.96 -30.29
C ASP A 471 20.87 -4.19 -28.81
N GLU A 472 22.16 -4.32 -28.50
CA GLU A 472 22.65 -4.51 -27.12
C GLU A 472 22.15 -3.39 -26.18
N GLN A 473 22.02 -2.17 -26.69
CA GLN A 473 21.48 -1.03 -25.96
C GLN A 473 20.00 -1.21 -25.60
N GLN A 474 19.21 -1.83 -26.48
CA GLN A 474 17.80 -2.14 -26.22
C GLN A 474 17.69 -3.24 -25.15
N ARG A 475 18.49 -4.32 -25.24
CA ARG A 475 18.57 -5.34 -24.17
C ARG A 475 18.93 -4.73 -22.81
N LYS A 476 19.91 -3.83 -22.74
CA LYS A 476 20.29 -3.11 -21.50
C LYS A 476 19.17 -2.23 -20.97
N ALA A 477 18.49 -1.48 -21.84
CA ALA A 477 17.33 -0.67 -21.46
C ALA A 477 16.20 -1.54 -20.85
N THR A 478 15.82 -2.63 -21.51
CA THR A 478 14.81 -3.58 -21.01
C THR A 478 15.25 -4.27 -19.70
N ALA A 479 16.54 -4.54 -19.50
CA ALA A 479 17.05 -5.07 -18.24
C ALA A 479 16.96 -4.05 -17.08
N ALA A 480 17.33 -2.79 -17.33
CA ALA A 480 17.17 -1.70 -16.36
C ALA A 480 15.70 -1.45 -16.03
N GLU A 481 14.83 -1.51 -17.04
CA GLU A 481 13.38 -1.41 -16.90
C GLU A 481 12.81 -2.52 -16.02
N LEU A 482 13.20 -3.78 -16.25
CA LEU A 482 12.81 -4.89 -15.38
C LEU A 482 13.30 -4.70 -13.94
N ASN A 483 14.50 -4.14 -13.73
CA ASN A 483 14.97 -3.82 -12.37
C ASN A 483 14.09 -2.77 -11.68
N SER A 484 13.62 -1.76 -12.43
CA SER A 484 12.68 -0.75 -11.95
C SER A 484 11.33 -1.36 -11.58
N VAL A 485 10.75 -2.19 -12.46
CA VAL A 485 9.49 -2.91 -12.21
C VAL A 485 9.57 -3.81 -10.99
N LEU A 486 10.66 -4.59 -10.84
CA LEU A 486 10.90 -5.41 -9.65
C LEU A 486 10.97 -4.57 -8.37
N GLY A 487 11.56 -3.36 -8.44
CA GLY A 487 11.55 -2.40 -7.33
C GLY A 487 10.14 -1.93 -6.98
N ILE A 488 9.37 -1.47 -7.96
CA ILE A 488 7.99 -0.95 -7.77
C ILE A 488 7.08 -1.98 -7.11
N VAL A 489 7.18 -3.27 -7.50
CA VAL A 489 6.39 -4.35 -6.88
C VAL A 489 6.97 -4.84 -5.54
N GLY A 490 7.96 -4.15 -4.97
CA GLY A 490 8.46 -4.42 -3.63
C GLY A 490 9.45 -5.57 -3.50
N ILE A 491 10.20 -5.90 -4.56
CA ILE A 491 11.38 -6.80 -4.44
C ILE A 491 12.58 -5.98 -3.93
N PRO A 492 13.19 -6.33 -2.77
CA PRO A 492 14.31 -5.58 -2.20
C PRO A 492 15.52 -5.47 -3.13
N ILE A 493 16.31 -4.40 -3.01
CA ILE A 493 17.48 -4.16 -3.87
C ILE A 493 18.52 -5.28 -3.80
N ASP A 494 18.72 -5.87 -2.61
CA ASP A 494 19.63 -6.99 -2.35
C ASP A 494 19.20 -8.31 -3.01
N HIS A 495 18.01 -8.38 -3.62
CA HIS A 495 17.56 -9.58 -4.31
C HIS A 495 18.52 -9.95 -5.44
N VAL A 496 18.92 -11.22 -5.50
CA VAL A 496 20.01 -11.70 -6.37
C VAL A 496 19.77 -11.39 -7.86
N LEU A 497 18.51 -11.36 -8.31
CA LEU A 497 18.17 -10.96 -9.68
C LEU A 497 18.33 -9.45 -9.92
N ARG A 498 17.95 -8.60 -8.95
CA ARG A 498 18.04 -7.13 -9.08
C ARG A 498 19.50 -6.69 -9.14
N ARG A 499 20.35 -7.18 -8.22
CA ARG A 499 21.81 -6.98 -8.24
C ARG A 499 22.52 -7.45 -9.52
N ARG A 500 21.88 -8.28 -10.36
CA ARG A 500 22.41 -8.61 -11.69
C ARG A 500 21.90 -7.66 -12.76
N LEU A 501 20.60 -7.39 -12.80
CA LEU A 501 20.01 -6.43 -13.74
C LEU A 501 20.67 -5.04 -13.59
N GLU A 502 21.04 -4.66 -12.37
CA GLU A 502 21.80 -3.45 -12.06
C GLU A 502 23.18 -3.40 -12.75
N LYS A 503 23.86 -4.53 -12.95
CA LYS A 503 25.13 -4.59 -13.71
C LYS A 503 24.94 -4.35 -15.22
N PHE A 504 23.71 -4.43 -15.72
CA PHE A 504 23.35 -4.14 -17.11
C PHE A 504 22.69 -2.77 -17.30
N ALA A 505 22.34 -2.09 -16.20
CA ALA A 505 21.92 -0.70 -16.26
C ALA A 505 23.11 0.16 -16.72
N PRO A 506 22.88 1.18 -17.57
CA PRO A 506 23.94 2.10 -17.94
C PRO A 506 24.44 2.83 -16.70
N SER A 507 25.74 2.75 -16.43
CA SER A 507 26.37 3.53 -15.35
C SER A 507 26.05 5.01 -15.56
N THR A 508 25.29 5.62 -14.65
CA THR A 508 24.85 7.03 -14.73
C THR A 508 25.99 8.04 -14.49
N GLU A 509 27.23 7.61 -14.61
CA GLU A 509 28.44 8.29 -14.17
C GLU A 509 29.10 9.15 -15.27
N THR A 510 28.59 9.07 -16.51
CA THR A 510 29.15 9.75 -17.70
C THR A 510 28.25 10.86 -18.27
N ALA A 511 27.26 11.34 -17.51
CA ALA A 511 26.40 12.47 -17.87
C ALA A 511 26.60 13.65 -16.90
N VAL A 512 27.76 14.31 -17.02
CA VAL A 512 28.14 15.57 -16.34
C VAL A 512 28.71 16.54 -17.37
#